data_AF-A0A920LZU4-F1
#
_entry.id   AF-A0A920LZU4-F1
#
_cell.length_a   1.000
_cell.length_b   1.000
_cell.length_c   1.000
_cell.angle_alpha   90.00
_cell.angle_beta   90.00
_cell.angle_gamma   90.00
#
_symmetry.space_group_name_H-M   'P 1'
#
loop_
_entity.id
_entity.type
_entity.pdbx_description
1 polymer ?
#
loop_
_entity_poly.entity_id
_entity_poly.type
_entity_poly.pdbx_seq_one_letter_code
_entity_poly.pdbx_strand_id
1 'polypeptide(L)'
;MICGKVLMDRNGPIGLLDTPETSYIDSKNLIERWHGRGRLRYAVSPRFAPTSTPDQLATACQLLREYPGTHLQTHLSEDKEEINWVKSLFPSCKNYLDVYKRAGLLGKRSTFAHCLHLTEADWGILQDAGCSVAFCPSSNLFLGSGLFDLPRLQFAKRESGHRHRCRSWHFTLDAADDCRCLQDSAAGG
;
A
#
# COMPACT_ATOMS: atom_id res chain seq x y z
N MET A 1 6.90 -9.78 -13.91
CA MET A 1 7.03 -9.69 -12.44
C MET A 1 7.03 -8.22 -12.08
N ILE A 2 6.34 -7.84 -11.01
CA ILE A 2 6.35 -6.47 -10.47
C ILE A 2 6.87 -6.58 -9.03
N CYS A 3 7.90 -5.83 -8.69
CA CYS A 3 8.48 -5.80 -7.35
C CYS A 3 9.25 -4.48 -7.13
N GLY A 4 9.62 -4.19 -5.89
CA GLY A 4 10.53 -3.09 -5.57
C GLY A 4 11.02 -3.19 -4.14
N LYS A 5 11.99 -2.34 -3.80
CA LYS A 5 12.50 -2.20 -2.43
C LYS A 5 11.38 -1.69 -1.53
N VAL A 6 11.30 -2.22 -0.32
CA VAL A 6 10.43 -1.70 0.75
C VAL A 6 11.01 -0.40 1.31
N LEU A 7 10.15 0.61 1.47
CA LEU A 7 10.48 1.89 2.10
C LEU A 7 9.91 1.90 3.52
N MET A 8 10.77 2.19 4.50
CA MET A 8 10.43 2.13 5.92
C MET A 8 11.40 2.97 6.77
N ASP A 9 11.06 4.22 7.10
CA ASP A 9 11.94 5.14 7.84
C ASP A 9 11.58 5.35 9.33
N ARG A 10 10.53 4.70 9.82
CA ARG A 10 10.18 4.72 11.25
C ARG A 10 9.49 3.44 11.70
N ASN A 11 9.35 3.29 13.02
CA ASN A 11 8.51 2.26 13.65
C ASN A 11 8.83 0.83 13.19
N GLY A 12 10.11 0.54 12.94
CA GLY A 12 10.62 -0.77 12.58
C GLY A 12 12.00 -1.02 13.20
N PRO A 13 12.53 -2.25 13.11
CA PRO A 13 13.85 -2.58 13.64
C PRO A 13 14.94 -1.73 13.01
N ILE A 14 15.88 -1.21 13.81
CA ILE A 14 16.91 -0.23 13.38
C ILE A 14 17.68 -0.69 12.13
N GLY A 15 17.99 -1.98 12.01
CA GLY A 15 18.72 -2.53 10.86
C GLY A 15 17.91 -2.64 9.55
N LEU A 16 16.59 -2.40 9.60
CA LEU A 16 15.69 -2.40 8.44
C LEU A 16 15.22 -0.99 8.08
N LEU A 17 15.56 0.03 8.89
CA LEU A 17 15.14 1.40 8.63
C LEU A 17 16.00 2.02 7.53
N ASP A 18 15.34 2.73 6.62
CA ASP A 18 15.97 3.67 5.70
C ASP A 18 15.60 5.12 6.08
N THR A 19 15.91 6.07 5.22
CA THR A 19 15.53 7.48 5.34
C THR A 19 14.82 7.91 4.05
N PRO A 20 14.09 9.04 4.02
CA PRO A 20 13.57 9.58 2.76
C PRO A 20 14.64 9.65 1.66
N GLU A 21 15.84 10.14 1.98
CA GLU A 21 16.96 10.28 1.03
C GLU A 21 17.50 8.94 0.54
N THR A 22 17.80 8.00 1.45
CA THR A 22 18.33 6.69 1.06
C THR A 22 17.28 5.85 0.33
N SER A 23 16.01 5.94 0.76
CA SER A 23 14.88 5.31 0.08
C SER A 23 14.70 5.81 -1.36
N TYR A 24 14.91 7.11 -1.60
CA TYR A 24 14.90 7.71 -2.93
C TYR A 24 16.06 7.18 -3.79
N ILE A 25 17.29 7.28 -3.30
CA ILE A 25 18.51 6.92 -4.03
C ILE A 25 18.47 5.45 -4.43
N ASP A 26 18.17 4.56 -3.48
CA ASP A 26 18.13 3.12 -3.73
C ASP A 26 17.00 2.75 -4.70
N SER A 27 15.81 3.32 -4.50
CA SER A 27 14.68 3.07 -5.40
C SER A 27 14.97 3.58 -6.81
N LYS A 28 15.55 4.77 -6.96
CA LYS A 28 15.97 5.33 -8.25
C LYS A 28 16.95 4.38 -8.95
N ASN A 29 18.00 3.96 -8.26
CA ASN A 29 19.00 3.03 -8.81
C ASN A 29 18.36 1.72 -9.28
N LEU A 30 17.40 1.18 -8.53
CA LEU A 30 16.68 -0.04 -8.90
C LEU A 30 15.71 0.18 -10.06
N ILE A 31 15.02 1.33 -10.12
CA ILE A 31 14.15 1.69 -11.23
C ILE A 31 14.97 1.77 -12.52
N GLU A 32 16.06 2.54 -12.53
CA GLU A 32 16.92 2.71 -13.71
C GLU A 32 17.54 1.38 -14.17
N ARG A 33 17.85 0.49 -13.23
CA ARG A 33 18.42 -0.83 -13.54
C ARG A 33 17.40 -1.83 -14.07
N TRP A 34 16.18 -1.86 -13.54
CA TRP A 34 15.26 -2.99 -13.73
C TRP A 34 13.92 -2.63 -14.38
N HIS A 35 13.42 -1.41 -14.20
CA HIS A 35 12.13 -1.03 -14.76
C HIS A 35 12.16 -1.11 -16.28
N GLY A 36 11.16 -1.77 -16.88
CA GLY A 36 11.04 -1.87 -18.34
C GLY A 36 12.00 -2.87 -19.00
N ARG A 37 12.87 -3.56 -18.25
CA ARG A 37 13.74 -4.61 -18.80
C ARG A 37 12.91 -5.88 -19.07
N GLY A 38 12.59 -6.11 -20.35
CA GLY A 38 11.72 -7.19 -20.78
C GLY A 38 10.37 -7.16 -20.06
N ARG A 39 10.08 -8.22 -19.29
CA ARG A 39 8.82 -8.38 -18.55
C ARG A 39 8.87 -7.86 -17.10
N LEU A 40 9.98 -7.24 -16.69
CA LEU A 40 10.14 -6.67 -15.35
C LEU A 40 9.51 -5.29 -15.26
N ARG A 41 8.83 -5.01 -14.15
CA ARG A 41 8.34 -3.68 -13.78
C ARG A 41 8.68 -3.42 -12.32
N TYR A 42 9.00 -2.17 -12.03
CA TYR A 42 9.31 -1.72 -10.67
C TYR A 42 8.06 -1.15 -9.98
N ALA A 43 7.89 -1.44 -8.70
CA ALA A 43 6.91 -0.82 -7.82
C ALA A 43 7.58 -0.01 -6.71
N VAL A 44 7.25 1.27 -6.60
CA VAL A 44 7.54 2.06 -5.40
C VAL A 44 6.72 1.44 -4.26
N SER A 45 7.38 1.01 -3.18
CA SER A 45 6.75 0.13 -2.18
C SER A 45 6.91 0.64 -0.75
N PRO A 46 6.29 1.78 -0.36
CA PRO A 46 6.09 2.07 1.06
C PRO A 46 5.43 0.86 1.71
N ARG A 47 5.98 0.39 2.83
CA ARG A 47 5.44 -0.82 3.47
C ARG A 47 3.96 -0.60 3.82
N PHE A 48 3.70 0.42 4.62
CA PHE A 48 2.41 0.91 5.06
C PHE A 48 2.59 2.24 5.80
N ALA A 49 1.52 3.04 5.94
CA ALA A 49 1.65 4.40 6.49
C ALA A 49 2.28 4.49 7.90
N PRO A 50 2.03 3.56 8.84
CA PRO A 50 2.67 3.60 10.16
C PRO A 50 4.19 3.65 10.12
N THR A 51 4.82 3.04 9.13
CA THR A 51 6.29 2.93 9.08
C THR A 51 6.95 3.87 8.07
N SER A 52 6.17 4.76 7.46
CA SER A 52 6.66 5.80 6.56
C SER A 52 6.26 7.19 7.07
N THR A 53 7.23 8.08 7.26
CA THR A 53 6.97 9.49 7.57
C THR A 53 6.27 10.19 6.39
N PRO A 54 5.65 11.37 6.62
CA PRO A 54 5.15 12.20 5.52
C PRO A 54 6.20 12.49 4.44
N ASP A 55 7.46 12.68 4.82
CA ASP A 55 8.56 12.98 3.90
C ASP A 55 8.94 11.75 3.05
N GLN A 56 8.91 10.54 3.63
CA GLN A 56 9.09 9.31 2.86
C GLN A 56 7.91 9.04 1.92
N LEU A 57 6.68 9.35 2.31
CA LEU A 57 5.52 9.26 1.42
C LEU A 57 5.58 10.30 0.28
N ALA A 58 6.07 11.51 0.56
CA ALA A 58 6.33 12.53 -0.46
C ALA A 58 7.43 12.08 -1.44
N THR A 59 8.46 11.41 -0.92
CA THR A 59 9.53 10.77 -1.73
C THR A 59 8.96 9.68 -2.65
N ALA A 60 8.07 8.83 -2.14
CA ALA A 60 7.39 7.83 -2.97
C ALA A 60 6.59 8.48 -4.11
N CYS A 61 5.90 9.58 -3.83
CA CYS A 61 5.18 10.35 -4.83
C CYS A 61 6.13 11.00 -5.87
N GLN A 62 7.27 11.51 -5.43
CA GLN A 62 8.32 12.03 -6.30
C GLN A 62 8.81 10.95 -7.27
N LEU A 63 9.16 9.76 -6.79
CA LEU A 63 9.59 8.64 -7.63
C LEU A 63 8.54 8.27 -8.69
N LEU A 64 7.26 8.21 -8.33
CA LEU A 64 6.18 7.90 -9.28
C LEU A 64 6.03 8.98 -10.37
N ARG A 65 6.25 10.26 -10.03
CA ARG A 65 6.21 11.37 -10.98
C ARG A 65 7.41 11.38 -11.92
N GLU A 66 8.61 11.16 -11.38
CA GLU A 66 9.87 11.16 -12.15
C GLU A 66 10.00 9.95 -13.07
N TYR A 67 9.41 8.81 -12.70
CA TYR A 67 9.45 7.58 -13.48
C TYR A 67 8.04 7.12 -13.89
N PRO A 68 7.38 7.82 -14.84
CA PRO A 68 6.08 7.42 -15.33
C PRO A 68 6.10 5.98 -15.86
N GLY A 69 5.13 5.18 -15.45
CA GLY A 69 5.06 3.75 -15.83
C GLY A 69 5.43 2.80 -14.71
N THR A 70 6.13 3.28 -13.66
CA THR A 70 6.29 2.56 -12.40
C THR A 70 4.94 2.33 -11.71
N HIS A 71 4.92 1.32 -10.85
CA HIS A 71 3.76 0.95 -10.05
C HIS A 71 3.91 1.46 -8.62
N LEU A 72 2.82 1.48 -7.87
CA LEU A 72 2.82 1.58 -6.42
C LEU A 72 2.20 0.31 -5.83
N GLN A 73 2.77 -0.20 -4.75
CA GLN A 73 2.15 -1.20 -3.89
C GLN A 73 2.32 -0.82 -2.42
N THR A 74 1.28 -0.98 -1.60
CA THR A 74 1.31 -0.73 -0.14
C THR A 74 0.13 -1.44 0.54
N HIS A 75 0.12 -1.53 1.86
CA HIS A 75 -1.02 -2.04 2.65
C HIS A 75 -2.03 -0.92 2.97
N LEU A 76 -3.29 -1.29 3.15
CA LEU A 76 -4.37 -0.37 3.49
C LEU A 76 -5.48 -1.07 4.29
N SER A 77 -5.80 -0.54 5.47
CA SER A 77 -6.97 -0.89 6.29
C SER A 77 -7.15 -2.39 6.47
N GLU A 78 -6.11 -3.09 6.91
CA GLU A 78 -6.15 -4.53 7.18
C GLU A 78 -6.77 -4.82 8.53
N ASP A 79 -6.33 -4.10 9.56
CA ASP A 79 -6.70 -4.35 10.95
C ASP A 79 -7.18 -3.07 11.67
N LYS A 80 -8.02 -3.21 12.71
CA LYS A 80 -8.58 -2.07 13.45
C LYS A 80 -7.53 -1.36 14.32
N GLU A 81 -6.59 -2.10 14.90
CA GLU A 81 -5.48 -1.52 15.67
C GLU A 81 -4.54 -0.75 14.74
N GLU A 82 -4.25 -1.31 13.57
CA GLU A 82 -3.51 -0.63 12.50
C GLU A 82 -4.18 0.70 12.12
N ILE A 83 -5.50 0.71 11.89
CA ILE A 83 -6.25 1.93 11.56
C ILE A 83 -6.15 2.97 12.68
N ASN A 84 -6.29 2.56 13.94
CA ASN A 84 -6.17 3.47 15.08
C ASN A 84 -4.76 4.04 15.19
N TRP A 85 -3.73 3.24 14.90
CA TRP A 85 -2.34 3.69 14.89
C TRP A 85 -2.07 4.68 13.76
N VAL A 86 -2.60 4.44 12.56
CA VAL A 86 -2.52 5.43 11.47
C VAL A 86 -3.18 6.75 11.88
N LYS A 87 -4.33 6.69 12.55
CA LYS A 87 -5.03 7.90 13.01
C LYS A 87 -4.22 8.70 14.03
N SER A 88 -3.46 8.04 14.92
CA SER A 88 -2.60 8.74 15.88
C SER A 88 -1.36 9.34 15.21
N LEU A 89 -0.80 8.68 14.20
CA LEU A 89 0.39 9.14 13.46
C LEU A 89 0.10 10.23 12.42
N PHE A 90 -1.13 10.27 11.88
CA PHE A 90 -1.55 11.23 10.86
C PHE A 90 -2.86 11.95 11.28
N PRO A 91 -2.86 12.73 12.37
CA PRO A 91 -4.07 13.32 12.93
C PRO A 91 -4.76 14.35 12.01
N SER A 92 -4.04 14.87 11.01
CA SER A 92 -4.57 15.81 10.00
C SER A 92 -5.31 15.12 8.85
N CYS A 93 -5.22 13.79 8.75
CA CYS A 93 -5.89 13.01 7.72
C CYS A 93 -7.24 12.49 8.22
N LYS A 94 -8.25 12.49 7.34
CA LYS A 94 -9.61 12.06 7.70
C LYS A 94 -9.67 10.58 8.09
N ASN A 95 -8.94 9.74 7.36
CA ASN A 95 -8.86 8.29 7.54
C ASN A 95 -7.56 7.77 6.90
N TYR A 96 -7.37 6.45 6.93
CA TYR A 96 -6.17 5.80 6.39
C TYR A 96 -6.01 6.07 4.88
N LEU A 97 -7.06 5.89 4.08
CA LEU A 97 -6.99 6.17 2.64
C LEU A 97 -6.60 7.63 2.35
N ASP A 98 -7.06 8.57 3.18
CA ASP A 98 -6.75 9.99 3.05
C ASP A 98 -5.25 10.29 3.20
N VAL A 99 -4.50 9.49 3.97
CA VAL A 99 -3.03 9.59 4.07
C VAL A 99 -2.40 9.44 2.69
N TYR A 100 -2.72 8.36 1.98
CA TYR A 100 -2.20 8.09 0.64
C TYR A 100 -2.75 9.04 -0.41
N LYS A 101 -4.02 9.47 -0.27
CA LYS A 101 -4.63 10.48 -1.14
C LYS A 101 -3.88 11.80 -1.06
N ARG A 102 -3.61 12.32 0.14
CA ARG A 102 -2.90 13.59 0.35
C ARG A 102 -1.43 13.51 -0.06
N ALA A 103 -0.81 12.34 0.09
CA ALA A 103 0.53 12.09 -0.44
C ALA A 103 0.58 11.98 -1.97
N GLY A 104 -0.56 11.97 -2.67
CA GLY A 104 -0.62 11.86 -4.14
C GLY A 104 -0.31 10.46 -4.66
N LEU A 105 -0.58 9.43 -3.85
CA LEU A 105 -0.23 8.04 -4.15
C LEU A 105 -1.40 7.23 -4.77
N LEU A 106 -2.56 7.84 -4.97
CA LEU A 106 -3.68 7.18 -5.66
C LEU A 106 -3.55 7.31 -7.17
N GLY A 107 -3.82 6.24 -7.91
CA GLY A 107 -3.80 6.24 -9.36
C GLY A 107 -3.91 4.87 -10.01
N LYS A 108 -3.96 4.87 -11.35
CA LYS A 108 -4.18 3.67 -12.19
C LYS A 108 -3.18 2.53 -12.03
N ARG A 109 -2.01 2.79 -11.41
CA ARG A 109 -0.96 1.80 -11.16
C ARG A 109 -0.68 1.58 -9.67
N SER A 110 -1.56 2.08 -8.82
CA SER A 110 -1.50 1.91 -7.36
C SER A 110 -2.30 0.70 -6.94
N THR A 111 -1.66 -0.21 -6.21
CA THR A 111 -2.28 -1.42 -5.68
C THR A 111 -2.25 -1.38 -4.16
N PHE A 112 -3.42 -1.55 -3.53
CA PHE A 112 -3.55 -1.57 -2.08
C PHE A 112 -3.93 -2.98 -1.61
N ALA A 113 -3.18 -3.51 -0.66
CA ALA A 113 -3.43 -4.84 -0.10
C ALA A 113 -4.47 -4.80 1.02
N HIS A 114 -5.13 -5.94 1.23
CA HIS A 114 -6.15 -6.21 2.25
C HIS A 114 -7.44 -5.43 2.08
N CYS A 115 -7.45 -4.12 2.34
CA CYS A 115 -8.63 -3.25 2.16
C CYS A 115 -9.88 -3.78 2.86
N LEU A 116 -9.72 -4.35 4.06
CA LEU A 116 -10.79 -5.02 4.81
C LEU A 116 -11.78 -4.02 5.41
N HIS A 117 -11.27 -2.94 6.00
CA HIS A 117 -12.06 -1.98 6.77
C HIS A 117 -12.20 -0.65 6.01
N LEU A 118 -12.68 -0.71 4.77
CA LEU A 118 -12.98 0.47 3.95
C LEU A 118 -14.45 0.86 4.02
N THR A 119 -14.74 2.16 4.04
CA THR A 119 -16.11 2.69 3.90
C THR A 119 -16.53 2.72 2.43
N GLU A 120 -17.83 2.87 2.15
CA GLU A 120 -18.33 3.04 0.78
C GLU A 120 -17.73 4.27 0.07
N ALA A 121 -17.49 5.35 0.82
CA ALA A 121 -16.83 6.54 0.28
C ALA A 121 -15.37 6.24 -0.12
N ASP A 122 -14.67 5.41 0.65
CA ASP A 122 -13.29 5.01 0.34
C ASP A 122 -13.23 4.16 -0.93
N TRP A 123 -14.19 3.24 -1.10
CA TRP A 123 -14.33 2.45 -2.32
C TRP A 123 -14.56 3.34 -3.56
N GLY A 124 -15.43 4.34 -3.45
CA GLY A 124 -15.65 5.33 -4.52
C GLY A 124 -14.37 6.08 -4.90
N ILE A 125 -13.61 6.56 -3.90
CA ILE A 125 -12.34 7.25 -4.13
C ILE A 125 -11.32 6.36 -4.85
N LEU A 126 -11.18 5.09 -4.42
CA LEU A 126 -10.27 4.14 -5.07
C LEU A 126 -10.69 3.85 -6.52
N GLN A 127 -11.99 3.72 -6.77
CA GLN A 127 -12.52 3.50 -8.11
C GLN A 127 -12.29 4.69 -9.03
N ASP A 128 -12.59 5.90 -8.57
CA ASP A 128 -12.42 7.15 -9.33
C ASP A 128 -10.95 7.40 -9.68
N ALA A 129 -10.03 7.10 -8.76
CA ALA A 129 -8.59 7.18 -9.01
C ALA A 129 -8.06 6.05 -9.92
N GLY A 130 -8.87 5.00 -10.16
CA GLY A 130 -8.49 3.84 -10.95
C GLY A 130 -7.54 2.87 -10.23
N CYS A 131 -7.50 2.91 -8.90
CA CYS A 131 -6.65 2.04 -8.09
C CYS A 131 -7.06 0.56 -8.23
N SER A 132 -6.12 -0.33 -7.91
CA SER A 132 -6.37 -1.76 -7.78
C SER A 132 -6.32 -2.19 -6.32
N VAL A 133 -7.03 -3.26 -5.99
CA VAL A 133 -7.02 -3.88 -4.66
C VAL A 133 -6.53 -5.32 -4.77
N ALA A 134 -5.59 -5.69 -3.91
CA ALA A 134 -5.09 -7.06 -3.78
C ALA A 134 -5.81 -7.76 -2.62
N PHE A 135 -6.51 -8.84 -2.93
CA PHE A 135 -7.25 -9.63 -1.96
C PHE A 135 -6.36 -10.78 -1.45
N CYS A 136 -6.11 -10.81 -0.13
CA CYS A 136 -5.16 -11.70 0.53
C CYS A 136 -5.84 -12.62 1.58
N PRO A 137 -6.74 -13.55 1.18
CA PRO A 137 -7.59 -14.32 2.12
C PRO A 137 -6.81 -15.15 3.13
N SER A 138 -5.70 -15.77 2.73
CA SER A 138 -4.91 -16.64 3.61
C SER A 138 -4.26 -15.87 4.75
N SER A 139 -3.74 -14.67 4.48
CA SER A 139 -3.15 -13.80 5.51
C SER A 139 -4.24 -13.22 6.43
N ASN A 140 -5.36 -12.77 5.87
CA ASN A 140 -6.49 -12.25 6.65
C ASN A 140 -7.05 -13.27 7.66
N LEU A 141 -7.13 -14.55 7.27
CA LEU A 141 -7.59 -15.63 8.14
C LEU A 141 -6.54 -16.01 9.18
N PHE A 142 -5.25 -15.97 8.82
CA PHE A 142 -4.15 -16.35 9.72
C PHE A 142 -3.94 -15.30 10.83
N LEU A 143 -4.07 -14.01 10.50
CA LEU A 143 -3.91 -12.91 11.45
C LEU A 143 -5.20 -12.58 12.22
N GLY A 144 -6.33 -13.18 11.85
CA GLY A 144 -7.63 -12.83 12.43
C GLY A 144 -8.14 -11.44 12.04
N SER A 145 -7.54 -10.80 11.03
CA SER A 145 -7.83 -9.43 10.57
C SER A 145 -9.28 -9.27 10.06
N GLY A 146 -9.91 -10.37 9.65
CA GLY A 146 -11.33 -10.44 9.30
C GLY A 146 -11.63 -11.13 7.97
N LEU A 147 -12.92 -11.18 7.61
CA LEU A 147 -13.37 -11.67 6.31
C LEU A 147 -13.52 -10.52 5.32
N PHE A 148 -12.98 -10.70 4.12
CA PHE A 148 -13.12 -9.72 3.06
C PHE A 148 -14.49 -9.83 2.39
N ASP A 149 -15.17 -8.69 2.20
CA ASP A 149 -16.48 -8.62 1.54
C ASP A 149 -16.31 -8.73 0.01
N LEU A 150 -16.10 -9.98 -0.46
CA LEU A 150 -16.02 -10.33 -1.87
C LEU A 150 -17.22 -9.85 -2.71
N PRO A 151 -18.48 -9.96 -2.23
CA PRO A 151 -19.64 -9.39 -2.91
C PRO A 151 -19.51 -7.90 -3.22
N ARG A 152 -19.00 -7.06 -2.31
CA ARG A 152 -18.81 -5.61 -2.59
C ARG A 152 -17.89 -5.34 -3.77
N LEU A 153 -16.83 -6.12 -3.94
CA LEU A 153 -15.93 -6.03 -5.09
C LEU A 153 -16.61 -6.41 -6.42
N GLN A 154 -17.69 -7.20 -6.35
CA GLN A 154 -18.54 -7.55 -7.49
C GLN A 154 -19.69 -6.55 -7.70
N PHE A 155 -20.22 -5.91 -6.66
CA PHE A 155 -21.24 -4.86 -6.80
C PHE A 155 -20.67 -3.58 -7.42
N ALA A 156 -19.45 -3.17 -7.05
CA ALA A 156 -18.72 -2.09 -7.74
C ALA A 156 -18.51 -2.37 -9.25
N LYS A 157 -18.48 -3.66 -9.66
CA LYS A 157 -18.43 -4.07 -11.07
C LYS A 157 -19.78 -3.93 -11.81
N ARG A 158 -20.92 -3.90 -11.12
CA ARG A 158 -22.26 -3.91 -11.75
C ARG A 158 -22.90 -2.54 -11.93
N GLU A 159 -22.76 -1.61 -10.99
CA GLU A 159 -23.50 -0.33 -11.07
C GLU A 159 -22.84 0.75 -11.95
N SER A 160 -21.55 0.64 -12.25
CA SER A 160 -20.82 1.81 -12.75
C SER A 160 -21.00 2.13 -14.24
N GLY A 161 -21.47 1.23 -15.11
CA GLY A 161 -21.71 1.49 -16.56
C GLY A 161 -20.52 2.03 -17.38
N HIS A 162 -19.40 2.34 -16.71
CA HIS A 162 -18.23 3.04 -17.19
C HIS A 162 -17.05 2.06 -17.18
N ARG A 163 -16.28 2.13 -18.25
CA ARG A 163 -15.29 1.11 -18.65
C ARG A 163 -14.00 1.10 -17.79
N HIS A 164 -14.01 1.69 -16.59
CA HIS A 164 -12.89 1.75 -15.66
C HIS A 164 -13.13 0.81 -14.47
N ARG A 165 -12.57 -0.38 -14.60
CA ARG A 165 -12.69 -1.49 -13.65
C ARG A 165 -11.64 -1.36 -12.54
N CYS A 166 -12.05 -1.38 -11.27
CA CYS A 166 -11.14 -1.79 -10.20
C CYS A 166 -10.78 -3.27 -10.44
N ARG A 167 -9.52 -3.54 -10.73
CA ARG A 167 -9.04 -4.90 -11.02
C ARG A 167 -8.59 -5.53 -9.72
N SER A 168 -9.19 -6.67 -9.37
CA SER A 168 -8.66 -7.59 -8.38
C SER A 168 -7.43 -8.28 -9.00
N TRP A 169 -6.25 -8.04 -8.45
CA TRP A 169 -5.06 -8.82 -8.79
C TRP A 169 -4.77 -9.76 -7.63
N HIS A 170 -4.51 -11.05 -7.93
CA HIS A 170 -3.89 -11.95 -6.97
C HIS A 170 -2.39 -11.62 -6.97
N PHE A 171 -1.92 -10.97 -5.91
CA PHE A 171 -0.49 -10.86 -5.61
C PHE A 171 -0.25 -11.56 -4.28
N THR A 172 0.73 -12.44 -4.24
CA THR A 172 1.43 -12.75 -3.00
C THR A 172 2.34 -11.55 -2.74
N LEU A 173 1.83 -10.53 -2.06
CA LEU A 173 2.72 -9.69 -1.25
C LEU A 173 3.23 -10.62 -0.14
N ASP A 174 4.52 -10.57 0.13
CA ASP A 174 5.17 -11.46 1.09
C ASP A 174 4.74 -11.10 2.52
N ALA A 175 3.47 -11.41 2.85
CA ALA A 175 2.86 -11.18 4.15
C ALA A 175 3.52 -12.02 5.25
N ALA A 176 4.43 -12.94 4.89
CA ALA A 176 5.16 -13.78 5.83
C ALA A 176 6.18 -13.00 6.67
N ASP A 177 6.80 -11.96 6.10
CA ASP A 177 7.75 -11.11 6.85
C ASP A 177 7.04 -10.07 7.73
N ASP A 178 5.82 -9.65 7.35
CA ASP A 178 5.02 -8.68 8.12
C ASP A 178 4.52 -9.25 9.47
N CYS A 179 4.22 -10.55 9.54
CA CYS A 179 3.77 -11.24 10.75
C CYS A 179 4.77 -11.18 11.92
N ARG A 180 6.09 -11.20 11.67
CA ARG A 180 7.08 -11.21 12.76
C ARG A 180 7.16 -9.87 13.49
N CYS A 181 7.12 -8.76 12.75
CA CYS A 181 7.28 -7.43 13.36
C CYS A 181 6.10 -7.02 14.25
N LEU A 182 4.87 -7.40 13.90
CA LEU A 182 3.69 -7.10 14.74
C LEU A 182 3.69 -7.92 16.04
N GLN A 183 4.13 -9.18 15.98
CA GLN A 183 4.27 -10.03 17.16
C GLN A 183 5.39 -9.54 18.10
N ASP A 184 6.52 -9.09 17.55
CA ASP A 184 7.63 -8.56 18.35
C ASP A 184 7.29 -7.21 19.01
N SER A 185 6.40 -6.41 18.40
CA SER A 185 5.93 -5.14 18.97
C SER A 185 4.92 -5.32 20.11
N ALA A 186 4.17 -6.42 20.11
CA ALA A 186 3.21 -6.78 21.16
C ALA A 186 3.86 -7.51 22.35
N ALA A 187 5.07 -8.05 22.18
CA ALA A 187 5.81 -8.79 23.21
C ALA A 187 6.77 -7.90 24.05
N GLY A 188 6.88 -6.60 23.74
CA GLY A 188 7.78 -5.65 24.40
C GLY A 188 7.13 -4.75 25.45
N GLY A 189 6.16 -5.25 26.22
CA GLY A 189 5.48 -4.55 27.32
C GLY A 189 5.79 -5.17 28.69
#